data_AF-A0A2M8PKX0-F1
#
_entry.id   AF-A0A2M8PKX0-F1
#
_cell.length_a   1.000
_cell.length_b   1.000
_cell.length_c   1.000
_cell.angle_alpha   90.00
_cell.angle_beta   90.00
_cell.angle_gamma   90.00
#
_symmetry.space_group_name_H-M   'P 1'
#
loop_
_entity.id
_entity.type
_entity.pdbx_description
1 polymer ?
#
loop_
_entity_poly.entity_id
_entity_poly.type
_entity_poly.pdbx_seq_one_letter_code
_entity_poly.pdbx_strand_id
1 'polypeptide(L)'
;QDTYRRYTAFKSLIESGVYDMLQFKNLCIVVKQPQHVRFDDQKRIHCENDSCIAWDDGYKLYAINGVVVPEKVVLNPETITIQEIQSEENQEKRRIMIERYGADKYLGEIDAQVIDVDIRGVHGAGPRALMREPNGNQWLVCNDGSTDRVYHLFVPDSIKTCR
;
A
#
# COMPACT_ATOMS: atom_id res chain seq x y z
N GLN A 1 25.70 -12.45 37.08
CA GLN A 1 25.01 -11.35 37.80
C GLN A 1 24.60 -10.22 36.85
N ASP A 2 25.47 -9.76 35.93
CA ASP A 2 25.13 -8.69 34.97
C ASP A 2 24.00 -9.04 34.00
N THR A 3 23.98 -10.27 33.44
CA THR A 3 22.91 -10.74 32.54
C THR A 3 21.53 -10.73 33.20
N TYR A 4 21.44 -11.15 34.47
CA TYR A 4 20.18 -11.14 35.23
C TYR A 4 19.69 -9.71 35.45
N ARG A 5 20.59 -8.78 35.80
CA ARG A 5 20.26 -7.36 35.96
C ARG A 5 19.76 -6.73 34.66
N ARG A 6 20.41 -7.02 33.53
CA ARG A 6 19.98 -6.55 32.19
C ARG A 6 18.61 -7.12 31.81
N TYR A 7 18.38 -8.40 32.08
CA TYR A 7 17.08 -9.04 31.85
C TYR A 7 15.97 -8.39 32.70
N THR A 8 16.21 -8.16 33.99
CA THR A 8 15.23 -7.49 34.87
C THR A 8 14.93 -6.06 34.41
N ALA A 9 15.95 -5.30 34.02
CA ALA A 9 15.77 -3.95 33.49
C ALA A 9 14.97 -3.95 32.17
N PHE A 10 15.28 -4.86 31.25
CA PHE A 10 14.52 -5.03 30.01
C PHE A 10 13.07 -5.42 30.28
N LYS A 11 12.83 -6.39 31.18
CA LYS A 11 11.48 -6.79 31.58
C LYS A 11 10.69 -5.62 32.17
N SER A 12 11.30 -4.85 33.07
CA SER A 12 10.67 -3.66 33.66
C SER A 12 10.33 -2.59 32.60
N LEU A 13 11.14 -2.46 31.55
CA LEU A 13 10.86 -1.56 30.45
C LEU A 13 9.66 -2.04 29.62
N ILE A 14 9.61 -3.32 29.25
CA ILE A 14 8.48 -3.91 28.52
C ILE A 14 7.18 -3.80 29.33
N GLU A 15 7.24 -3.96 30.64
CA GLU A 15 6.09 -3.85 31.55
C GLU A 15 5.70 -2.38 31.85
N SER A 16 6.50 -1.39 31.46
CA SER A 16 6.24 0.03 31.73
C SER A 16 5.18 0.67 30.83
N GLY A 17 4.69 -0.05 29.81
CA GLY A 17 3.74 0.47 28.84
C GLY A 17 4.36 1.35 27.75
N VAL A 18 5.69 1.27 27.58
CA VAL A 18 6.41 1.86 26.44
C VAL A 18 6.26 0.92 25.25
N TYR A 19 5.64 1.42 24.19
CA TYR A 19 5.47 0.72 22.91
C TYR A 19 6.75 0.77 22.07
N ASP A 20 7.29 1.97 21.90
CA ASP A 20 8.47 2.23 21.09
C ASP A 20 9.28 3.38 21.69
N MET A 21 10.55 3.46 21.34
CA MET A 21 11.45 4.51 21.82
C MET A 21 12.56 4.85 20.82
N LEU A 22 12.84 6.13 20.66
CA LEU A 22 14.03 6.62 19.95
C LEU A 22 15.01 7.22 20.96
N GLN A 23 16.19 6.60 21.07
CA GLN A 23 17.23 7.02 22.00
C GLN A 23 18.30 7.87 21.31
N PHE A 24 18.54 9.06 21.86
CA PHE A 24 19.65 9.94 21.53
C PHE A 24 20.54 10.09 22.77
N LYS A 25 21.72 10.72 22.61
CA LYS A 25 22.74 10.83 23.66
C LYS A 25 22.20 11.38 24.99
N ASN A 26 21.32 12.39 24.96
CA ASN A 26 20.75 13.05 26.13
C ASN A 26 19.21 13.22 26.05
N LEU A 27 18.55 12.51 25.15
CA LEU A 27 17.11 12.61 24.92
C LEU A 27 16.57 11.22 24.57
N CYS A 28 15.45 10.85 25.17
CA CYS A 28 14.71 9.67 24.78
C CYS A 28 13.28 10.10 24.43
N ILE A 29 12.83 9.78 23.23
CA ILE A 29 11.43 9.94 22.82
C ILE A 29 10.78 8.58 23.06
N VAL A 30 9.71 8.53 23.85
CA VAL A 30 8.97 7.30 24.14
C VAL A 30 7.54 7.42 23.61
N VAL A 31 7.02 6.30 23.10
CA VAL A 31 5.64 6.17 22.62
C VAL A 31 4.90 5.24 23.57
N LYS A 32 3.69 5.64 23.97
CA LYS A 32 2.83 4.83 24.84
C LYS A 32 2.28 3.62 24.09
N GLN A 33 1.94 2.55 24.83
CA GLN A 33 1.18 1.40 24.34
C GLN A 33 -0.07 1.85 23.53
N PRO A 34 -0.21 1.45 22.26
CA PRO A 34 -1.42 1.67 21.50
C PRO A 34 -2.57 0.79 22.01
N GLN A 35 -3.81 1.21 21.74
CA GLN A 35 -5.02 0.44 22.01
C GLN A 35 -5.04 -0.86 21.19
N HIS A 36 -4.61 -0.78 19.93
CA HIS A 36 -4.46 -1.94 19.07
C HIS A 36 -3.36 -1.71 18.03
N VAL A 37 -2.80 -2.81 17.53
CA VAL A 37 -1.92 -2.86 16.37
C VAL A 37 -2.41 -4.00 15.49
N ARG A 38 -2.67 -3.73 14.21
CA ARG A 38 -3.18 -4.70 13.23
C ARG A 38 -2.15 -4.96 12.15
N PHE A 39 -2.06 -6.22 11.75
CA PHE A 39 -1.12 -6.70 10.75
C PHE A 39 -1.84 -7.58 9.74
N ASP A 40 -1.26 -7.71 8.55
CA ASP A 40 -1.64 -8.74 7.58
C ASP A 40 -0.94 -10.09 7.88
N ASP A 41 -1.23 -11.10 7.06
CA ASP A 41 -0.64 -12.44 7.18
C ASP A 41 0.90 -12.46 7.02
N GLN A 42 1.47 -11.40 6.44
CA GLN A 42 2.90 -11.20 6.29
C GLN A 42 3.53 -10.41 7.44
N LYS A 43 2.75 -10.11 8.50
CA LYS A 43 3.15 -9.31 9.65
C LYS A 43 3.53 -7.87 9.30
N ARG A 44 2.98 -7.31 8.23
CA ARG A 44 3.12 -5.88 7.89
C ARG A 44 1.96 -5.11 8.49
N ILE A 45 2.20 -3.88 8.93
CA ILE A 45 1.14 -3.01 9.46
C ILE A 45 0.08 -2.81 8.35
N HIS A 46 -1.15 -3.21 8.63
CA HIS A 46 -2.20 -3.26 7.61
C HIS A 46 -3.60 -3.27 8.24
N CYS A 47 -4.52 -2.49 7.68
CA CYS A 47 -5.96 -2.63 7.89
C CYS A 47 -6.75 -1.93 6.76
N GLU A 48 -7.73 -2.60 6.15
CA GLU A 48 -8.48 -2.06 5.00
C GLU A 48 -9.78 -1.32 5.36
N ASN A 49 -10.21 -1.41 6.63
CA ASN A 49 -11.51 -0.91 7.08
C ASN A 49 -11.46 -0.11 8.40
N ASP A 50 -10.27 0.08 8.99
CA ASP A 50 -10.04 0.85 10.21
C ASP A 50 -8.56 1.27 10.27
N SER A 51 -8.20 2.04 11.28
CA SER A 51 -6.81 2.30 11.66
C SER A 51 -6.06 0.99 11.95
N CYS A 52 -4.83 0.91 11.44
CA CYS A 52 -3.93 -0.20 11.76
C CYS A 52 -3.30 -0.02 13.15
N ILE A 53 -3.16 1.22 13.63
CA ILE A 53 -2.75 1.52 15.01
C ILE A 53 -3.61 2.66 15.55
N ALA A 54 -4.06 2.57 16.80
CA ALA A 54 -4.75 3.65 17.48
C ALA A 54 -4.19 3.86 18.88
N TRP A 55 -4.13 5.11 19.33
CA TRP A 55 -3.71 5.50 20.67
C TRP A 55 -4.87 6.14 21.45
N ASP A 56 -4.71 6.23 22.77
CA ASP A 56 -5.74 6.73 23.68
C ASP A 56 -5.94 8.24 23.65
N ASP A 57 -4.99 8.98 23.08
CA ASP A 57 -5.10 10.41 22.77
C ASP A 57 -5.92 10.69 21.50
N GLY A 58 -6.38 9.64 20.81
CA GLY A 58 -7.15 9.72 19.58
C GLY A 58 -6.32 9.73 18.30
N TYR A 59 -4.99 9.71 18.38
CA TYR A 59 -4.15 9.56 17.20
C TYR A 59 -4.34 8.16 16.57
N LYS A 60 -4.37 8.12 15.24
CA LYS A 60 -4.55 6.90 14.46
C LYS A 60 -3.57 6.86 13.31
N LEU A 61 -2.99 5.68 13.08
CA LEU A 61 -2.20 5.37 11.90
C LEU A 61 -3.02 4.49 10.96
N TYR A 62 -2.95 4.80 9.67
CA TYR A 62 -3.58 4.04 8.61
C TYR A 62 -2.51 3.52 7.66
N ALA A 63 -2.57 2.23 7.35
CA ALA A 63 -1.63 1.61 6.44
C ALA A 63 -2.29 0.42 5.74
N ILE A 64 -1.89 0.20 4.49
CA ILE A 64 -2.25 -0.97 3.70
C ILE A 64 -0.96 -1.62 3.24
N ASN A 65 -0.81 -2.91 3.52
CA ASN A 65 0.33 -3.73 3.09
C ASN A 65 1.70 -3.18 3.54
N GLY A 66 1.75 -2.55 4.71
CA GLY A 66 2.96 -1.93 5.27
C GLY A 66 3.20 -0.48 4.83
N VAL A 67 2.38 0.07 3.93
CA VAL A 67 2.53 1.45 3.42
C VAL A 67 1.56 2.36 4.15
N VAL A 68 2.09 3.41 4.79
CA VAL A 68 1.28 4.43 5.46
C VAL A 68 0.52 5.26 4.42
N VAL A 69 -0.79 5.38 4.59
CA VAL A 69 -1.71 6.07 3.69
C VAL A 69 -2.55 7.11 4.46
N PRO A 70 -3.08 8.14 3.79
CA PRO A 70 -4.10 9.00 4.38
C PRO A 70 -5.32 8.20 4.83
N GLU A 71 -5.95 8.63 5.93
CA GLU A 71 -7.16 8.01 6.50
C GLU A 71 -8.23 7.70 5.45
N LYS A 72 -8.51 8.67 4.58
CA LYS A 72 -9.52 8.53 3.53
C LYS A 72 -9.26 7.37 2.56
N VAL A 73 -8.00 6.97 2.34
CA VAL A 73 -7.68 5.84 1.45
C VAL A 73 -8.24 4.54 2.01
N VAL A 74 -8.33 4.45 3.34
CA VAL A 74 -8.92 3.31 4.06
C VAL A 74 -10.41 3.51 4.22
N LEU A 75 -10.85 4.63 4.79
CA LEU A 75 -12.22 4.81 5.28
C LEU A 75 -13.20 5.38 4.24
N ASN A 76 -12.73 6.24 3.32
CA ASN A 76 -13.58 6.94 2.35
C ASN A 76 -12.91 6.92 0.95
N PRO A 77 -12.53 5.74 0.41
CA PRO A 77 -11.77 5.65 -0.84
C PRO A 77 -12.49 6.25 -2.04
N GLU A 78 -13.82 6.33 -2.02
CA GLU A 78 -14.65 6.97 -3.03
C GLU A 78 -14.42 8.48 -3.17
N THR A 79 -13.79 9.11 -2.16
CA THR A 79 -13.43 10.54 -2.17
C THR A 79 -12.04 10.81 -2.74
N ILE A 80 -11.26 9.77 -3.06
CA ILE A 80 -9.95 9.92 -3.71
C ILE A 80 -10.16 10.57 -5.08
N THR A 81 -9.34 11.57 -5.41
CA THR A 81 -9.36 12.22 -6.72
C THR A 81 -8.16 11.82 -7.58
N ILE A 82 -8.30 11.95 -8.90
CA ILE A 82 -7.18 11.75 -9.84
C ILE A 82 -6.02 12.68 -9.56
N GLN A 83 -6.31 13.94 -9.25
CA GLN A 83 -5.27 14.92 -8.96
C GLN A 83 -4.39 14.47 -7.78
N GLU A 84 -5.00 13.91 -6.74
CA GLU A 84 -4.28 13.41 -5.58
C GLU A 84 -3.42 12.20 -5.94
N ILE A 85 -3.96 11.26 -6.74
CA ILE A 85 -3.21 10.11 -7.25
C ILE A 85 -2.01 10.57 -8.08
N GLN A 86 -2.19 11.54 -8.97
CA GLN A 86 -1.12 12.05 -9.83
C GLN A 86 -0.07 12.87 -9.06
N SER A 87 -0.45 13.52 -7.96
CA SER A 87 0.46 14.28 -7.11
C SER A 87 1.28 13.43 -6.12
N GLU A 88 0.92 12.16 -5.93
CA GLU A 88 1.60 11.29 -4.98
C GLU A 88 2.95 10.78 -5.52
N GLU A 89 4.04 11.21 -4.89
CA GLU A 89 5.40 10.86 -5.31
C GLU A 89 5.77 9.42 -4.94
N ASN A 90 5.29 8.92 -3.80
CA ASN A 90 5.58 7.56 -3.37
C ASN A 90 4.79 6.57 -4.24
N GLN A 91 5.52 5.81 -5.06
CA GLN A 91 4.93 4.89 -6.03
C GLN A 91 4.10 3.76 -5.38
N GLU A 92 4.47 3.30 -4.19
CA GLU A 92 3.72 2.27 -3.48
C GLU A 92 2.39 2.83 -2.96
N LYS A 93 2.42 4.04 -2.38
CA LYS A 93 1.21 4.72 -1.91
C LYS A 93 0.28 5.08 -3.06
N ARG A 94 0.84 5.60 -4.16
CA ARG A 94 0.10 5.89 -5.39
C ARG A 94 -0.60 4.65 -5.94
N ARG A 95 0.08 3.49 -5.96
CA ARG A 95 -0.51 2.22 -6.38
C ARG A 95 -1.71 1.83 -5.52
N ILE A 96 -1.59 1.93 -4.20
CA ILE A 96 -2.70 1.65 -3.27
C ILE A 96 -3.87 2.61 -3.53
N MET A 97 -3.60 3.90 -3.76
CA MET A 97 -4.67 4.85 -4.07
C MET A 97 -5.39 4.51 -5.38
N ILE A 98 -4.67 4.06 -6.42
CA ILE A 98 -5.27 3.61 -7.68
C ILE A 98 -6.11 2.34 -7.49
N GLU A 99 -5.61 1.38 -6.70
CA GLU A 99 -6.35 0.16 -6.38
C GLU A 99 -7.67 0.48 -5.67
N ARG A 100 -7.63 1.39 -4.69
CA ARG A 100 -8.83 1.84 -3.95
C ARG A 100 -9.77 2.70 -4.80
N TYR A 101 -9.24 3.47 -5.75
CA TYR A 101 -10.02 4.24 -6.72
C TYR A 101 -10.68 3.34 -7.79
N GLY A 102 -10.04 2.22 -8.12
CA GLY A 102 -10.36 1.35 -9.25
C GLY A 102 -9.47 1.65 -10.45
N ALA A 103 -8.57 0.74 -10.77
CA ALA A 103 -7.57 0.92 -11.84
C ALA A 103 -8.20 1.10 -13.23
N ASP A 104 -9.27 0.37 -13.56
CA ASP A 104 -10.00 0.56 -14.83
C ASP A 104 -10.55 1.99 -14.97
N LYS A 105 -11.23 2.47 -13.92
CA LYS A 105 -11.78 3.82 -13.87
C LYS A 105 -10.66 4.86 -13.98
N TYR A 106 -9.58 4.65 -13.24
CA TYR A 106 -8.40 5.52 -13.26
C TYR A 106 -7.81 5.66 -14.67
N LEU A 107 -7.50 4.54 -15.33
CA LEU A 107 -6.90 4.53 -16.66
C LEU A 107 -7.80 5.17 -17.72
N GLY A 108 -9.12 4.97 -17.60
CA GLY A 108 -10.10 5.59 -18.50
C GLY A 108 -10.17 7.11 -18.35
N GLU A 109 -10.17 7.62 -17.11
CA GLU A 109 -10.33 9.05 -16.85
C GLU A 109 -9.06 9.89 -17.08
N ILE A 110 -7.87 9.26 -17.09
CA ILE A 110 -6.62 9.92 -17.46
C ILE A 110 -6.31 9.83 -18.97
N ASP A 111 -7.24 9.30 -19.77
CA ASP A 111 -7.05 9.03 -21.20
C ASP A 111 -5.78 8.23 -21.49
N ALA A 112 -5.53 7.16 -20.72
CA ALA A 112 -4.34 6.34 -20.89
C ALA A 112 -4.26 5.75 -22.32
N GLN A 113 -3.12 5.94 -22.97
CA GLN A 113 -2.91 5.52 -24.35
C GLN A 113 -2.71 4.01 -24.42
N VAL A 114 -3.50 3.33 -25.28
CA VAL A 114 -3.25 1.94 -25.64
C VAL A 114 -2.04 1.87 -26.59
N ILE A 115 -0.97 1.19 -26.16
CA ILE A 115 0.29 1.03 -26.89
C ILE A 115 0.30 -0.24 -27.73
N ASP A 116 -0.23 -1.34 -27.20
CA ASP A 116 -0.28 -2.64 -27.87
C ASP A 116 -1.46 -3.46 -27.34
N VAL A 117 -2.01 -4.34 -28.17
CA VAL A 117 -3.08 -5.27 -27.81
C VAL A 117 -2.74 -6.64 -28.39
N ASP A 118 -2.86 -7.68 -27.56
CA ASP A 118 -2.60 -9.05 -27.96
C ASP A 118 -3.71 -9.99 -27.47
N ILE A 119 -4.09 -10.92 -28.34
CA ILE A 119 -5.03 -11.99 -28.04
C ILE A 119 -4.37 -13.27 -28.53
N ARG A 120 -3.84 -14.08 -27.61
CA ARG A 120 -3.25 -15.37 -27.97
C ARG A 120 -4.34 -16.44 -28.01
N GLY A 121 -4.40 -17.19 -29.10
CA GLY A 121 -5.29 -18.36 -29.25
C GLY A 121 -4.86 -19.59 -28.43
N VAL A 122 -4.20 -19.39 -27.28
CA VAL A 122 -3.83 -20.47 -26.36
C VAL A 122 -4.97 -20.68 -25.38
N HIS A 123 -5.31 -21.93 -25.08
CA HIS A 123 -6.41 -22.26 -24.16
C HIS A 123 -6.22 -21.57 -22.79
N GLY A 124 -7.18 -20.73 -22.40
CA GLY A 124 -7.16 -19.97 -21.13
C GLY A 124 -6.48 -18.59 -21.20
N ALA A 125 -5.91 -18.19 -22.33
CA ALA A 125 -5.35 -16.85 -22.50
C ALA A 125 -6.45 -15.83 -22.83
N GLY A 126 -6.68 -14.88 -21.93
CA GLY A 126 -7.53 -13.72 -22.19
C GLY A 126 -6.81 -12.61 -22.98
N PRO A 127 -7.53 -11.59 -23.46
CA PRO A 127 -6.93 -10.41 -24.06
C PRO A 127 -6.00 -9.69 -23.09
N ARG A 128 -4.97 -9.04 -23.65
CA ARG A 128 -4.06 -8.16 -22.91
C ARG A 128 -3.78 -6.89 -23.67
N ALA A 129 -3.61 -5.80 -22.93
CA ALA A 129 -3.28 -4.49 -23.45
C ALA A 129 -2.10 -3.90 -22.68
N LEU A 130 -1.16 -3.32 -23.41
CA LEU A 130 -0.16 -2.43 -22.84
C LEU A 130 -0.71 -1.01 -22.92
N MET A 131 -0.85 -0.34 -21.78
CA MET A 131 -1.34 1.03 -21.69
C MET A 131 -0.27 1.95 -21.11
N ARG A 132 -0.31 3.23 -21.47
CA ARG A 132 0.63 4.25 -21.00
C ARG A 132 -0.12 5.49 -20.49
N GLU A 133 0.25 5.93 -19.30
CA GLU A 133 -0.22 7.19 -18.72
C GLU A 133 0.45 8.41 -19.39
N PRO A 134 -0.14 9.61 -19.32
CA PRO A 134 0.48 10.84 -19.79
C PRO A 134 1.85 11.15 -19.18
N ASN A 135 2.10 10.72 -17.94
CA ASN A 135 3.40 10.91 -17.25
C ASN A 135 4.47 9.89 -17.66
N GLY A 136 4.15 8.93 -18.54
CA GLY A 136 5.07 7.91 -19.05
C GLY A 136 4.99 6.54 -18.37
N ASN A 137 4.31 6.42 -17.22
CA ASN A 137 4.12 5.12 -16.55
C ASN A 137 3.37 4.14 -17.44
N GLN A 138 3.71 2.84 -17.36
CA GLN A 138 3.07 1.81 -18.17
C GLN A 138 2.38 0.73 -17.34
N TRP A 139 1.32 0.18 -17.95
CA TRP A 139 0.45 -0.81 -17.37
C TRP A 139 0.25 -1.97 -18.34
N LEU A 140 0.39 -3.20 -17.84
CA LEU A 140 -0.14 -4.38 -18.49
C LEU A 140 -1.51 -4.66 -17.90
N VAL A 141 -2.54 -4.56 -18.73
CA VAL A 141 -3.91 -4.96 -18.40
C VAL A 141 -4.14 -6.33 -19.00
N CYS A 142 -4.42 -7.35 -18.19
CA CYS A 142 -4.64 -8.70 -18.67
C CYS A 142 -5.84 -9.36 -17.99
N ASN A 143 -6.54 -10.20 -18.74
CA ASN A 143 -7.65 -10.99 -18.25
C ASN A 143 -7.22 -12.45 -17.98
N ASP A 144 -7.64 -13.00 -16.84
CA ASP A 144 -7.56 -14.42 -16.54
C ASP A 144 -8.76 -15.14 -17.17
N GLY A 145 -8.51 -15.86 -18.26
CA GLY A 145 -9.56 -16.55 -19.03
C GLY A 145 -10.24 -17.72 -18.29
N SER A 146 -9.83 -18.03 -17.05
CA SER A 146 -10.52 -18.99 -16.19
C SER A 146 -11.50 -18.36 -15.21
N THR A 147 -11.32 -17.08 -14.86
CA THR A 147 -12.13 -16.38 -13.84
C THR A 147 -12.72 -15.05 -14.31
N ASP A 148 -12.40 -14.63 -15.53
CA ASP A 148 -12.67 -13.31 -16.10
C ASP A 148 -12.11 -12.13 -15.29
N ARG A 149 -11.22 -12.38 -14.33
CA ARG A 149 -10.58 -11.34 -13.53
C ARG A 149 -9.65 -10.51 -14.39
N VAL A 150 -9.73 -9.19 -14.24
CA VAL A 150 -8.82 -8.23 -14.88
C VAL A 150 -7.75 -7.83 -13.87
N TYR A 151 -6.49 -7.86 -14.32
CA TYR A 151 -5.32 -7.46 -13.54
C TYR A 151 -4.66 -6.25 -14.20
N HIS A 152 -4.30 -5.26 -13.37
CA HIS A 152 -3.60 -4.04 -13.78
C HIS A 152 -2.21 -4.04 -13.15
N LEU A 153 -1.21 -4.42 -13.94
CA LEU A 153 0.15 -4.58 -13.48
C LEU A 153 1.01 -3.43 -13.97
N PHE A 154 1.70 -2.73 -13.07
CA PHE A 154 2.73 -1.78 -13.47
C PHE A 154 3.87 -2.51 -14.19
N VAL A 155 4.30 -1.97 -15.32
CA VAL A 155 5.45 -2.47 -16.08
C VAL A 155 6.44 -1.35 -16.39
N PRO A 156 7.74 -1.66 -16.55
CA PRO A 156 8.73 -0.67 -16.94
C PRO A 156 8.41 -0.01 -18.29
N ASP A 157 8.78 1.27 -18.44
CA ASP A 157 8.60 2.06 -19.67
C ASP A 157 9.37 1.51 -20.90
N SER A 158 10.35 0.63 -20.63
CA SER A 158 11.12 -0.11 -21.63
C SER A 158 10.29 -1.14 -22.38
N ILE A 159 9.15 -1.59 -21.83
CA ILE A 159 8.29 -2.58 -22.45
C ILE A 159 7.52 -1.95 -23.62
N LYS A 160 7.66 -2.52 -24.82
CA LYS A 160 7.04 -2.00 -26.06
C LYS A 160 5.87 -2.83 -26.57
N THR A 161 5.72 -4.06 -26.08
CA THR A 161 4.67 -5.00 -26.50
C THR A 161 4.10 -5.72 -25.30
N CYS A 162 2.83 -6.11 -25.35
CA CYS A 162 2.18 -6.95 -24.34
C CYS A 162 2.34 -8.46 -24.59
N ARG A 163 3.11 -8.86 -25.61
CA ARG A 163 3.32 -10.25 -26.03
C ARG A 163 4.21 -11.06 -25.09
#